data_AF-X1RUB0-F1
#
_entry.id   AF-X1RUB0-F1
#
_cell.length_a   1.000
_cell.length_b   1.000
_cell.length_c   1.000
_cell.angle_alpha   90.00
_cell.angle_beta   90.00
_cell.angle_gamma   90.00
#
_symmetry.space_group_name_H-M   'P 1'
#
loop_
_entity.id
_entity.type
_entity.pdbx_description
1 polymer ?
#
loop_
_entity_poly.entity_id
_entity_poly.type
_entity_poly.pdbx_seq_one_letter_code
_entity_poly.pdbx_strand_id
1 'polypeptide(L)' 'KGRTSPYGYAAYSISQLKEPLSSIKRELKRINGVGKVTESIILEILKTRSSSYYKKLFNE' A
#
# COMPACT_ATOMS: atom_id res chain seq x y z
N LYS A 1 -16.49 12.24 13.47
CA LYS A 1 -16.05 10.82 13.56
C LYS A 1 -15.25 10.50 12.31
N GLY A 2 -13.97 10.15 12.43
CA GLY A 2 -13.16 9.74 11.28
C GLY A 2 -13.48 8.30 10.86
N ARG A 3 -13.31 7.99 9.57
CA ARG A 3 -13.38 6.61 9.05
C ARG A 3 -12.00 5.97 9.15
N THR A 4 -11.94 4.74 9.67
CA THR A 4 -10.72 3.95 9.66
C THR A 4 -10.41 3.45 8.26
N SER A 5 -9.13 3.52 7.88
CA SER A 5 -8.66 3.00 6.59
C SER A 5 -8.72 1.46 6.59
N PRO A 6 -9.20 0.82 5.52
CA PRO A 6 -9.17 -0.64 5.38
C PRO A 6 -7.75 -1.20 5.23
N TYR A 7 -6.74 -0.34 5.03
CA TYR A 7 -5.35 -0.74 4.79
C TYR A 7 -4.49 -0.79 6.05
N GLY A 8 -5.06 -0.63 7.25
CA GLY A 8 -4.30 -0.58 8.51
C GLY A 8 -3.43 -1.83 8.75
N TYR A 9 -3.98 -3.02 8.49
CA TYR A 9 -3.23 -4.27 8.66
C TYR A 9 -2.08 -4.38 7.65
N ALA A 10 -2.33 -4.05 6.38
CA ALA A 10 -1.30 -4.02 5.35
C ALA A 10 -0.18 -3.01 5.67
N ALA A 11 -0.55 -1.81 6.13
CA ALA A 11 0.39 -0.76 6.51
C ALA A 11 1.30 -1.22 7.67
N TYR A 12 0.71 -1.88 8.68
CA TYR A 12 1.48 -2.48 9.77
C TYR A 12 2.44 -3.56 9.27
N SER A 13 1.97 -4.52 8.47
CA SER A 13 2.84 -5.58 7.94
C SER A 13 3.99 -5.05 7.09
N ILE A 14 3.74 -4.01 6.28
CA ILE A 14 4.78 -3.34 5.49
C ILE A 14 5.81 -2.66 6.39
N SER A 15 5.38 -2.03 7.49
CA SER A 15 6.30 -1.35 8.41
C SER A 15 7.24 -2.29 9.17
N GLN A 16 6.94 -3.60 9.21
CA GLN A 16 7.78 -4.62 9.84
C GLN A 16 8.83 -5.23 8.88
N LEU A 17 8.82 -4.84 7.60
CA LEU A 17 9.76 -5.38 6.63
C LEU A 17 11.19 -4.91 6.93
N LYS A 18 12.14 -5.85 6.83
CA LYS A 18 13.58 -5.59 6.97
C LYS A 18 14.21 -5.08 5.68
N GLU A 19 13.55 -5.31 4.55
CA GLU A 19 14.02 -4.96 3.22
C GLU A 19 13.13 -3.89 2.60
N PRO A 20 13.68 -3.02 1.73
CA PRO A 20 12.88 -2.00 1.06
C PRO A 20 11.88 -2.64 0.08
N LEU A 21 10.66 -2.09 0.01
CA LEU A 21 9.60 -2.58 -0.90
C LEU A 21 10.03 -2.63 -2.38
N SER A 22 11.00 -1.81 -2.77
CA SER A 22 11.56 -1.82 -4.11
C SER A 22 12.27 -3.13 -4.48
N SER A 23 12.83 -3.84 -3.50
CA SER A 23 13.54 -5.10 -3.71
C SER A 23 12.58 -6.28 -3.83
N ILE A 24 11.40 -6.21 -3.21
CA ILE A 24 10.41 -7.30 -3.14
C ILE A 24 9.16 -7.05 -4.00
N LYS A 25 9.23 -6.19 -5.02
CA LYS A 25 8.08 -5.78 -5.86
C LYS A 25 7.28 -6.95 -6.45
N ARG A 26 7.93 -8.09 -6.74
CA ARG A 26 7.29 -9.27 -7.32
C ARG A 26 6.60 -10.16 -6.30
N GLU A 27 6.80 -9.88 -5.01
CA GLU A 27 6.37 -10.71 -3.88
C GLU A 27 5.42 -9.97 -2.94
N LEU A 28 4.91 -8.81 -3.35
CA LEU A 28 4.04 -7.97 -2.51
C LEU A 28 2.81 -8.71 -1.98
N LYS A 29 2.23 -9.63 -2.77
CA LYS A 29 1.10 -10.47 -2.34
C LYS A 29 1.43 -11.47 -1.23
N ARG A 30 2.71 -11.74 -0.96
CA ARG A 30 3.14 -12.58 0.17
C ARG A 30 3.06 -11.84 1.50
N ILE A 31 2.94 -10.51 1.47
CA ILE A 31 2.78 -9.69 2.67
C ILE A 31 1.33 -9.81 3.16
N ASN A 32 1.17 -10.15 4.44
CA ASN A 32 -0.14 -10.24 5.06
C ASN A 32 -0.91 -8.92 4.93
N GLY A 33 -2.19 -9.01 4.56
CA GLY A 33 -3.04 -7.83 4.30
C GLY A 33 -2.85 -7.17 2.93
N VAL A 34 -1.87 -7.59 2.11
CA VAL A 34 -1.67 -7.07 0.75
C VAL A 34 -2.42 -7.93 -0.27
N GLY A 35 -3.64 -7.50 -0.60
CA GLY A 35 -4.42 -8.05 -1.72
C GLY A 35 -4.10 -7.36 -3.06
N LYS A 36 -4.80 -7.77 -4.13
CA LYS A 36 -4.63 -7.23 -5.50
C LYS A 36 -4.75 -5.71 -5.59
N VAL A 37 -5.71 -5.11 -4.88
CA VAL A 37 -5.93 -3.66 -4.87
C VAL A 37 -4.79 -2.94 -4.16
N THR A 38 -4.42 -3.40 -2.96
CA THR A 38 -3.32 -2.84 -2.18
C THR A 38 -2.00 -2.94 -2.94
N GLU A 39 -1.72 -4.09 -3.56
CA GLU A 39 -0.55 -4.28 -4.42
C GLU A 39 -0.51 -3.26 -5.56
N SER A 40 -1.62 -3.06 -6.26
CA SER A 40 -1.70 -2.08 -7.35
C SER A 40 -1.38 -0.66 -6.87
N ILE A 41 -1.88 -0.28 -5.69
CA ILE A 41 -1.60 1.04 -5.08
C ILE A 41 -0.11 1.15 -4.73
N ILE A 42 0.48 0.12 -4.12
CA ILE A 42 1.90 0.11 -3.77
C ILE A 42 2.76 0.23 -5.03
N LEU A 43 2.45 -0.54 -6.08
CA LEU A 43 3.18 -0.49 -7.35
C LEU A 43 3.05 0.87 -8.03
N GLU A 44 1.87 1.50 -7.98
CA GLU A 44 1.67 2.86 -8.45
C GLU A 44 2.60 3.83 -7.72
N ILE A 45 2.60 3.82 -6.39
CA ILE A 45 3.46 4.70 -5.57
C ILE A 45 4.94 4.47 -5.87
N LEU A 46 5.37 3.21 -5.99
CA LEU A 46 6.76 2.88 -6.31
C LEU A 46 7.19 3.35 -7.71
N LYS A 47 6.24 3.46 -8.65
CA LYS A 47 6.50 3.91 -10.02
C LYS A 47 6.40 5.43 -10.19
N THR A 48 5.36 6.04 -9.62
CA THR A 48 4.99 7.45 -9.88
C THR A 48 5.32 8.38 -8.72
N ARG A 49 5.73 7.83 -7.57
CA ARG A 49 5.87 8.56 -6.29
C ARG A 49 4.56 9.23 -5.83
N SER A 50 3.42 8.77 -6.36
CA SER A 50 2.10 9.33 -6.05
C SER A 50 1.05 8.22 -5.91
N SER A 51 -0.06 8.53 -5.24
CA SER A 51 -1.20 7.63 -5.08
C SER A 51 -2.47 8.29 -5.59
N SER A 52 -3.02 7.79 -6.69
CA SER A 52 -4.31 8.19 -7.22
C SER A 52 -5.44 7.95 -6.22
N TYR A 53 -5.40 6.83 -5.50
CA TYR A 53 -6.36 6.52 -4.43
C TYR A 53 -6.33 7.57 -3.33
N TYR A 54 -5.14 7.94 -2.85
CA TYR A 54 -5.01 8.96 -1.81
C TYR A 54 -5.51 10.32 -2.30
N LYS A 55 -5.17 10.73 -3.53
CA LYS A 55 -5.69 11.97 -4.13
C LYS A 55 -7.22 12.00 -4.21
N LYS A 56 -7.86 10.87 -4.52
CA LYS A 56 -9.33 10.78 -4.54
C LYS A 56 -9.95 11.04 -3.17
N LEU A 57 -9.37 10.50 -2.11
CA LEU A 57 -9.85 10.72 -0.74
C LEU A 57 -9.76 12.17 -0.27
N PHE A 58 -8.84 12.97 -0.83
CA PHE A 58 -8.72 14.41 -0.51
C PHE A 58 -9.69 15.29 -1.28
N ASN A 59 -10.26 14.77 -2.37
CA ASN A 59 -11.21 15.47 -3.21
C ASN A 59 -12.66 14.99 -2.97
N GLU A 60 -12.88 14.23 -1.89
CA GLU A 60 -14.18 13.78 -1.37
C GLU A 60 -14.66 14.71 -0.25
#